data_AF-A0A421CT12-F1
#
_entry.id   AF-A0A421CT12-F1
#
_cell.length_a   1.000
_cell.length_b   1.000
_cell.length_c   1.000
_cell.angle_alpha   90.00
_cell.angle_beta   90.00
_cell.angle_gamma   90.00
#
_symmetry.space_group_name_H-M   'P 1'
#
loop_
_entity.id
_entity.type
_entity.pdbx_description
1 polymer ?
#
loop_
_entity_poly.entity_id
_entity_poly.type
_entity_poly.pdbx_seq_one_letter_code
_entity_poly.pdbx_strand_id
1 'polypeptide(L)'
;MEPAQTQLARAVPALQRNAGTTNPSIHNDRLALAFMSPWNSFVSDAFQVFQEAQINHQVPVHDETELYTVGNELGLSGRFVRNICDPVMKALKPLPRMASIRFADFQAISTSEQNVPDVCLGLIAVDPTPDNVHLVGEFKTPWTIPDAHLHLNRNTSYRLEPLIGQLVAQMRMCSLRFAFLSTYNSTVFVKRAADASFLLSTPIKHDALQPSLRQLFAGFCLMALSNPKYSESPSFQERTLRGPPPLRVSARLRRNPDYPPLSSPNELDSVTSNSVIVNTDRSPPTVVNCVRQLSDPTVNSKATWLATINGTPVILKCWQLEYDELFDAEAAVYDRVWTQRPAGLDNFTKWILRGEIVCSSIFPSGYALVLEHRDGMRLDRLWRTLSEIERAHVQSQCLNGINALRQVAVRLDDAGMHNILYSRESGVVTLLDFESAQEVGHSVVPPYYEMDAIFGSDLLVAPAGLNPAYKCTTIDQGSGVGAGKSGCLHLPLGRGWMARVKVKLEELRKNLDEMEEIACSTDF
;
A
#
# COMPACT_ATOMS: atom_id res chain seq x y z
N MET A 1 -11.67 3.15 41.55
CA MET A 1 -12.74 2.55 40.72
C MET A 1 -13.58 3.68 40.15
N GLU A 2 -14.16 3.50 38.98
CA GLU A 2 -15.07 4.46 38.35
C GLU A 2 -16.15 3.75 37.50
N PRO A 3 -17.26 4.42 37.15
CA PRO A 3 -18.28 3.81 36.29
C PRO A 3 -17.69 3.40 34.93
N ALA A 4 -17.98 2.18 34.49
CA ALA A 4 -17.50 1.67 33.20
C ALA A 4 -17.90 2.58 32.02
N GLN A 5 -19.11 3.15 32.05
CA GLN A 5 -19.58 4.10 31.03
C GLN A 5 -18.72 5.37 30.98
N THR A 6 -18.28 5.88 32.14
CA THR A 6 -17.40 7.06 32.21
C THR A 6 -16.04 6.75 31.57
N GLN A 7 -15.45 5.59 31.86
CA GLN A 7 -14.20 5.17 31.23
C GLN A 7 -14.35 4.99 29.70
N LEU A 8 -15.47 4.38 29.26
CA LEU A 8 -15.73 4.17 27.85
C LEU A 8 -16.07 5.47 27.11
N ALA A 9 -16.64 6.48 27.75
CA ALA A 9 -17.00 7.74 27.10
C ALA A 9 -15.80 8.69 26.83
N ARG A 10 -14.63 8.42 27.41
CA ARG A 10 -13.43 9.23 27.20
C ARG A 10 -12.86 9.07 25.79
N ALA A 11 -12.32 10.17 25.27
CA ALA A 11 -11.49 10.16 24.08
C ALA A 11 -10.26 9.27 24.28
N VAL A 12 -9.78 8.65 23.20
CA VAL A 12 -8.52 7.93 23.21
C VAL A 12 -7.37 8.96 23.18
N PRO A 13 -6.31 8.82 24.01
CA PRO A 13 -5.18 9.75 23.99
C PRO A 13 -4.50 9.77 22.61
N ALA A 14 -4.07 10.94 22.15
CA ALA A 14 -3.33 11.09 20.90
C ALA A 14 -1.97 10.37 20.94
N LEU A 15 -1.50 9.88 19.79
CA LEU A 15 -0.17 9.29 19.68
C LEU A 15 0.92 10.34 19.79
N GLN A 16 1.94 10.06 20.61
CA GLN A 16 3.21 10.77 20.55
C GLN A 16 4.11 10.08 19.51
N ARG A 17 4.58 10.82 18.52
CA ARG A 17 5.43 10.31 17.44
C ARG A 17 6.74 11.08 17.37
N ASN A 18 7.85 10.37 17.21
CA ASN A 18 9.13 10.94 16.80
C ASN A 18 9.75 10.04 15.72
N ALA A 19 9.92 10.60 14.52
CA ALA A 19 10.21 9.83 13.30
C ALA A 19 9.19 8.70 13.03
N GLY A 20 9.49 7.79 12.11
CA GLY A 20 8.64 6.65 11.83
C GLY A 20 9.11 5.82 10.63
N THR A 21 8.53 4.63 10.48
CA THR A 21 8.60 3.85 9.24
C THR A 21 8.14 4.70 8.05
N THR A 22 8.79 4.52 6.90
CA THR A 22 8.50 5.33 5.69
C THR A 22 7.57 4.63 4.72
N ASN A 23 7.51 3.30 4.76
CA ASN A 23 6.69 2.50 3.86
C ASN A 23 5.54 1.87 4.65
N PRO A 24 4.31 1.89 4.12
CA PRO A 24 3.20 1.17 4.73
C PRO A 24 3.41 -0.35 4.55
N SER A 25 3.03 -1.14 5.56
CA SER A 25 2.90 -2.58 5.39
C SER A 25 1.60 -2.87 4.65
N ILE A 26 1.68 -3.23 3.36
CA ILE A 26 0.51 -3.52 2.51
C ILE A 26 0.72 -4.88 1.85
N HIS A 27 -0.25 -5.78 2.02
CA HIS A 27 -0.27 -7.08 1.36
C HIS A 27 -0.77 -6.98 -0.10
N ASN A 28 -0.49 -8.01 -0.89
CA ASN A 28 -0.94 -8.14 -2.28
C ASN A 28 -2.43 -8.52 -2.42
N ASP A 29 -3.13 -8.75 -1.30
CA ASP A 29 -4.56 -9.02 -1.29
C ASP A 29 -5.36 -7.76 -1.62
N ARG A 30 -6.47 -7.93 -2.34
CA ARG A 30 -7.28 -6.83 -2.84
C ARG A 30 -8.76 -7.14 -2.75
N LEU A 31 -9.52 -6.11 -2.38
CA LEU A 31 -10.96 -6.06 -2.59
C LEU A 31 -11.26 -4.90 -3.53
N ALA A 32 -11.88 -5.16 -4.68
CA ALA A 32 -12.28 -4.10 -5.59
C ALA A 32 -13.32 -3.19 -4.95
N LEU A 33 -13.24 -1.89 -5.25
CA LEU A 33 -14.17 -0.88 -4.74
C LEU A 33 -15.64 -1.22 -5.01
N ALA A 34 -15.94 -1.93 -6.10
CA ALA A 34 -17.30 -2.34 -6.46
C ALA A 34 -17.99 -3.22 -5.40
N PHE A 35 -17.22 -3.85 -4.52
CA PHE A 35 -17.72 -4.69 -3.43
C PHE A 35 -17.73 -3.99 -2.07
N MET A 36 -17.31 -2.72 -2.02
CA MET A 36 -17.32 -1.90 -0.83
C MET A 36 -18.50 -0.93 -0.86
N SER A 37 -19.29 -0.94 0.20
CA SER A 37 -20.43 -0.02 0.36
C SER A 37 -20.42 0.65 1.72
N PRO A 38 -20.97 1.87 1.86
CA PRO A 38 -21.10 2.52 3.16
C PRO A 38 -22.00 1.72 4.12
N TRP A 39 -21.56 1.54 5.36
CA TRP A 39 -22.38 1.05 6.47
C TRP A 39 -23.00 2.23 7.22
N ASN A 40 -24.00 2.86 6.60
CA ASN A 40 -24.59 4.11 7.11
C ASN A 40 -25.21 3.99 8.51
N SER A 41 -25.70 2.81 8.88
CA SER A 41 -26.31 2.55 10.19
C SER A 41 -25.31 2.16 11.28
N PHE A 42 -24.01 2.03 10.98
CA PHE A 42 -23.03 1.47 11.93
C PHE A 42 -23.06 2.17 13.30
N VAL A 43 -22.98 3.50 13.31
CA VAL A 43 -22.89 4.27 14.56
C VAL A 43 -24.14 4.07 15.42
N SER A 44 -25.33 4.10 14.83
CA SER A 44 -26.59 3.85 15.54
C SER A 44 -26.67 2.41 16.03
N ASP A 45 -26.35 1.43 15.19
CA ASP A 45 -26.47 0.00 15.50
C ASP A 45 -25.52 -0.38 16.65
N ALA A 46 -24.24 0.01 16.54
CA ALA A 46 -23.24 -0.30 17.56
C ALA A 46 -23.53 0.42 18.88
N PHE A 47 -23.93 1.69 18.83
CA PHE A 47 -24.24 2.43 20.05
C PHE A 47 -25.51 1.91 20.74
N GLN A 48 -26.52 1.50 19.97
CA GLN A 48 -27.73 0.87 20.51
C GLN A 48 -27.37 -0.43 21.25
N VAL A 49 -26.59 -1.32 20.63
CA VAL A 49 -26.13 -2.58 21.28
C VAL A 49 -25.35 -2.28 22.55
N PHE A 50 -24.51 -1.24 22.55
CA PHE A 50 -23.80 -0.79 23.75
C PHE A 50 -24.75 -0.34 24.87
N GLN A 51 -25.79 0.45 24.55
CA GLN A 51 -26.78 0.93 25.52
C GLN A 51 -27.62 -0.23 26.10
N GLU A 52 -28.04 -1.16 25.25
CA GLU A 52 -28.83 -2.34 25.64
C GLU A 52 -28.06 -3.31 26.55
N ALA A 53 -26.72 -3.32 26.48
CA ALA A 53 -25.88 -4.14 27.34
C ALA A 53 -25.89 -3.73 28.82
N GLN A 54 -26.42 -2.54 29.16
CA GLN A 54 -26.59 -2.05 30.53
C GLN A 54 -25.32 -2.17 31.39
N ILE A 55 -24.20 -1.67 30.87
CA ILE A 55 -22.90 -1.71 31.54
C ILE A 55 -22.88 -0.72 32.72
N ASN A 56 -23.40 -1.16 33.88
CA ASN A 56 -23.65 -0.29 35.06
C ASN A 56 -22.69 -0.56 36.23
N HIS A 57 -21.65 -1.35 36.03
CA HIS A 57 -20.68 -1.69 37.07
C HIS A 57 -19.48 -0.72 37.09
N GLN A 58 -18.62 -0.92 38.08
CA GLN A 58 -17.41 -0.14 38.29
C GLN A 58 -16.19 -0.87 37.71
N VAL A 59 -15.24 -0.14 37.14
CA VAL A 59 -13.95 -0.63 36.64
C VAL A 59 -12.78 0.11 37.31
N PRO A 60 -11.56 -0.47 37.34
CA PRO A 60 -10.37 0.26 37.77
C PRO A 60 -10.15 1.47 36.86
N VAL A 61 -9.75 2.61 37.45
CA VAL A 61 -9.49 3.82 36.66
C VAL A 61 -8.35 3.54 35.67
N HIS A 62 -8.59 3.84 34.40
CA HIS A 62 -7.58 3.70 33.36
C HIS A 62 -6.67 4.92 33.32
N ASP A 63 -5.37 4.72 33.50
CA ASP A 63 -4.37 5.78 33.40
C ASP A 63 -4.11 6.14 31.93
N GLU A 64 -4.60 7.32 31.55
CA GLU A 64 -4.45 7.91 30.22
C GLU A 64 -3.13 8.69 30.07
N THR A 65 -2.35 8.84 31.15
CA THR A 65 -1.02 9.43 31.05
C THR A 65 -0.06 8.44 30.38
N GLU A 66 0.64 8.93 29.36
CA GLU A 66 1.53 8.12 28.56
C GLU A 66 2.81 8.89 28.25
N LEU A 67 3.93 8.24 28.56
CA LEU A 67 5.29 8.68 28.21
C LEU A 67 5.91 7.66 27.25
N TYR A 68 5.21 7.37 26.15
CA TYR A 68 5.69 6.43 25.13
C TYR A 68 5.56 7.06 23.75
N THR A 69 6.65 7.01 22.99
CA THR A 69 6.72 7.56 21.64
C THR A 69 6.72 6.42 20.63
N VAL A 70 5.82 6.48 19.66
CA VAL A 70 5.63 5.44 18.64
C VAL A 70 6.46 5.76 17.39
N GLY A 71 7.15 4.74 16.86
CA GLY A 71 7.94 4.84 15.61
C GLY A 71 7.59 3.79 14.54
N ASN A 72 6.73 2.82 14.82
CA ASN A 72 6.36 1.75 13.88
C ASN A 72 4.98 1.17 14.21
N GLU A 73 4.53 0.21 13.39
CA GLU A 73 3.25 -0.49 13.57
C GLU A 73 3.19 -1.27 14.89
N LEU A 74 4.26 -1.98 15.28
CA LEU A 74 4.34 -2.70 16.57
C LEU A 74 4.05 -1.81 17.78
N GLY A 75 4.68 -0.64 17.84
CA GLY A 75 4.43 0.33 18.91
C GLY A 75 2.99 0.85 18.89
N LEU A 76 2.43 1.06 17.70
CA LEU A 76 1.04 1.49 17.52
C LEU A 76 0.06 0.42 18.03
N SER A 77 0.27 -0.85 17.68
CA SER A 77 -0.54 -1.98 18.14
C SER A 77 -0.57 -2.04 19.66
N GLY A 78 0.59 -1.92 20.32
CA GLY A 78 0.66 -1.89 21.78
C GLY A 78 -0.14 -0.72 22.40
N ARG A 79 -0.15 0.44 21.73
CA ARG A 79 -0.96 1.59 22.17
C ARG A 79 -2.44 1.40 21.96
N PHE A 80 -2.82 0.82 20.84
CA PHE A 80 -4.20 0.50 20.55
C PHE A 80 -4.75 -0.49 21.60
N VAL A 81 -3.98 -1.55 21.90
CA VAL A 81 -4.34 -2.53 22.92
C VAL A 81 -4.53 -1.86 24.28
N ARG A 82 -3.54 -1.07 24.73
CA ARG A 82 -3.62 -0.38 26.04
C ARG A 82 -4.79 0.60 26.13
N ASN A 83 -5.04 1.40 25.09
CA ASN A 83 -5.96 2.54 25.19
C ASN A 83 -7.37 2.25 24.69
N ILE A 84 -7.59 1.14 23.97
CA ILE A 84 -8.90 0.74 23.43
C ILE A 84 -9.26 -0.66 23.90
N CYS A 85 -8.49 -1.69 23.53
CA CYS A 85 -8.84 -3.08 23.81
C CYS A 85 -8.98 -3.34 25.32
N ASP A 86 -7.99 -2.94 26.12
CA ASP A 86 -7.98 -3.16 27.56
C ASP A 86 -9.14 -2.46 28.29
N PRO A 87 -9.37 -1.15 28.12
CA PRO A 87 -10.52 -0.47 28.72
C PRO A 87 -11.86 -1.07 28.32
N VAL A 88 -12.02 -1.44 27.03
CA VAL A 88 -13.23 -2.06 26.51
C VAL A 88 -13.43 -3.44 27.15
N MET A 89 -12.41 -4.28 27.20
CA MET A 89 -12.52 -5.61 27.78
C MET A 89 -12.72 -5.58 29.29
N LYS A 90 -12.13 -4.64 30.02
CA LYS A 90 -12.41 -4.45 31.45
C LYS A 90 -13.88 -4.13 31.71
N ALA A 91 -14.49 -3.29 30.86
CA ALA A 91 -15.89 -2.94 30.93
C ALA A 91 -16.83 -4.06 30.45
N LEU A 92 -16.42 -4.89 29.50
CA LEU A 92 -17.26 -5.99 29.02
C LEU A 92 -17.14 -7.26 29.85
N LYS A 93 -15.98 -7.51 30.49
CA LYS A 93 -15.67 -8.76 31.21
C LYS A 93 -16.76 -9.24 32.18
N PRO A 94 -17.45 -8.37 32.95
CA PRO A 94 -18.49 -8.82 33.88
C PRO A 94 -19.80 -9.25 33.21
N LEU A 95 -19.99 -8.95 31.92
CA LEU A 95 -21.20 -9.34 31.20
C LEU A 95 -21.26 -10.85 30.96
N PRO A 96 -22.47 -11.43 30.84
CA PRO A 96 -22.63 -12.82 30.44
C PRO A 96 -21.89 -13.11 29.13
N ARG A 97 -21.27 -14.30 29.03
CA ARG A 97 -20.47 -14.77 27.86
C ARG A 97 -19.16 -14.01 27.59
N MET A 98 -18.83 -12.95 28.34
CA MET A 98 -17.57 -12.21 28.18
C MET A 98 -16.41 -12.75 29.03
N ALA A 99 -16.70 -13.66 29.97
CA ALA A 99 -15.72 -14.13 30.96
C ALA A 99 -14.43 -14.68 30.33
N SER A 100 -14.52 -15.37 29.19
CA SER A 100 -13.38 -15.99 28.47
C SER A 100 -13.05 -15.34 27.14
N ILE A 101 -13.75 -14.26 26.75
CA ILE A 101 -13.48 -13.53 25.51
C ILE A 101 -12.41 -12.49 25.77
N ARG A 102 -11.40 -12.39 24.91
CA ARG A 102 -10.31 -11.40 25.02
C ARG A 102 -9.90 -10.88 23.66
N PHE A 103 -9.33 -9.68 23.64
CA PHE A 103 -8.41 -9.33 22.58
C PHE A 103 -7.08 -10.05 22.81
N ALA A 104 -6.50 -10.60 21.76
CA ALA A 104 -5.18 -11.23 21.82
C ALA A 104 -4.53 -11.25 20.43
N ASP A 105 -3.23 -11.54 20.42
CA ASP A 105 -2.53 -11.92 19.21
C ASP A 105 -3.18 -13.18 18.61
N PHE A 106 -3.14 -13.30 17.28
CA PHE A 106 -3.80 -14.40 16.59
C PHE A 106 -3.33 -15.78 17.07
N GLN A 107 -2.02 -15.94 17.30
CA GLN A 107 -1.39 -17.19 17.74
C GLN A 107 -1.84 -17.64 19.13
N ALA A 108 -2.41 -16.73 19.94
CA ALA A 108 -2.98 -17.07 21.24
C ALA A 108 -4.40 -17.66 21.12
N ILE A 109 -5.04 -17.54 19.96
CA ILE A 109 -6.44 -17.95 19.72
C ILE A 109 -6.56 -19.05 18.66
N SER A 110 -5.65 -19.04 17.67
CA SER A 110 -5.70 -19.90 16.48
C SER A 110 -4.30 -20.26 15.97
N THR A 111 -4.21 -21.32 15.16
CA THR A 111 -2.98 -21.78 14.51
C THR A 111 -3.13 -21.65 13.00
N SER A 112 -2.56 -20.60 12.41
CA SER A 112 -2.36 -20.44 10.96
C SER A 112 -1.06 -19.71 10.73
N GLU A 113 -0.30 -20.15 9.73
CA GLU A 113 0.98 -19.54 9.35
C GLU A 113 0.82 -18.44 8.29
N GLN A 114 -0.36 -18.32 7.67
CA GLN A 114 -0.59 -17.42 6.54
C GLN A 114 -1.56 -16.31 6.92
N ASN A 115 -1.24 -15.07 6.51
CA ASN A 115 -2.08 -13.88 6.67
C ASN A 115 -2.57 -13.67 8.11
N VAL A 116 -1.62 -13.47 9.02
CA VAL A 116 -1.87 -13.27 10.45
C VAL A 116 -2.41 -11.85 10.69
N PRO A 117 -3.61 -11.68 11.29
CA PRO A 117 -4.12 -10.38 11.70
C PRO A 117 -3.33 -9.81 12.88
N ASP A 118 -3.21 -8.48 12.94
CA ASP A 118 -2.48 -7.79 14.02
C ASP A 118 -3.12 -7.97 15.39
N VAL A 119 -4.45 -8.10 15.44
CA VAL A 119 -5.19 -8.35 16.68
C VAL A 119 -6.48 -9.12 16.41
N CYS A 120 -6.89 -9.96 17.36
CA CYS A 120 -8.13 -10.72 17.29
C CYS A 120 -8.96 -10.49 18.54
N LEU A 121 -10.29 -10.53 18.42
CA LEU A 121 -11.19 -10.80 19.54
C LEU A 121 -11.61 -12.27 19.44
N GLY A 122 -11.50 -13.03 20.53
CA GLY A 122 -11.95 -14.41 20.50
C GLY A 122 -11.99 -15.09 21.87
N LEU A 123 -12.38 -16.36 21.83
CA LEU A 123 -12.41 -17.23 22.99
C LEU A 123 -11.00 -17.73 23.30
N ILE A 124 -10.54 -17.50 24.53
CA ILE A 124 -9.31 -18.13 25.02
C ILE A 124 -9.67 -19.56 25.44
N ALA A 125 -9.35 -20.51 24.57
CA ALA A 125 -9.57 -21.95 24.76
C ALA A 125 -8.24 -22.69 24.91
N VAL A 126 -8.30 -23.93 25.40
CA VAL A 126 -7.12 -24.81 25.50
C VAL A 126 -6.58 -25.12 24.11
N ASP A 127 -7.48 -25.39 23.16
CA ASP A 127 -7.13 -25.72 21.78
C ASP A 127 -7.35 -24.49 20.87
N PRO A 128 -6.27 -23.88 20.35
CA PRO A 128 -6.37 -22.74 19.45
C PRO A 128 -6.88 -23.18 18.07
N THR A 129 -8.01 -22.61 17.62
CA THR A 129 -8.61 -22.90 16.31
C THR A 129 -9.17 -21.62 15.66
N PRO A 130 -9.31 -21.56 14.33
CA PRO A 130 -9.96 -20.43 13.66
C PRO A 130 -11.41 -20.17 14.12
N ASP A 131 -12.08 -21.19 14.64
CA ASP A 131 -13.44 -21.07 15.18
C ASP A 131 -13.51 -20.25 16.47
N ASN A 132 -12.41 -20.19 17.23
CA ASN A 132 -12.33 -19.37 18.43
C ASN A 132 -12.28 -17.86 18.12
N VAL A 133 -11.95 -17.47 16.89
CA VAL A 133 -11.87 -16.06 16.47
C VAL A 133 -13.26 -15.53 16.16
N HIS A 134 -13.59 -14.34 16.67
CA HIS A 134 -14.88 -13.67 16.50
C HIS A 134 -14.78 -12.34 15.75
N LEU A 135 -13.60 -11.72 15.78
CA LEU A 135 -13.28 -10.46 15.13
C LEU A 135 -11.78 -10.45 14.80
N VAL A 136 -11.41 -9.84 13.68
CA VAL A 136 -10.01 -9.50 13.37
C VAL A 136 -9.84 -8.00 13.21
N GLY A 137 -8.66 -7.50 13.55
CA GLY A 137 -8.26 -6.11 13.41
C GLY A 137 -6.92 -6.01 12.71
N GLU A 138 -6.82 -5.01 11.83
CA GLU A 138 -5.59 -4.66 11.13
C GLU A 138 -5.19 -3.23 11.50
N PHE A 139 -3.89 -3.03 11.71
CA PHE A 139 -3.31 -1.75 12.05
C PHE A 139 -2.43 -1.22 10.92
N LYS A 140 -2.46 0.09 10.74
CA LYS A 140 -1.55 0.82 9.86
C LYS A 140 -1.04 2.05 10.57
N THR A 141 0.13 2.54 10.22
CA THR A 141 0.62 3.79 10.81
C THR A 141 -0.03 5.02 10.15
N PRO A 142 -0.49 6.02 10.92
CA PRO A 142 -1.21 7.17 10.37
C PRO A 142 -0.35 8.09 9.50
N TRP A 143 0.98 7.91 9.53
CA TRP A 143 1.94 8.66 8.72
C TRP A 143 2.31 7.98 7.41
N THR A 144 2.02 6.69 7.25
CA THR A 144 2.13 6.00 5.96
C THR A 144 0.77 5.87 5.29
N ILE A 145 -0.31 5.79 6.06
CA ILE A 145 -1.70 5.78 5.59
C ILE A 145 -2.45 7.00 6.14
N PRO A 146 -2.51 8.11 5.37
CA PRO A 146 -3.29 9.29 5.72
C PRO A 146 -4.78 8.97 5.89
N ASP A 147 -5.46 9.76 6.73
CA ASP A 147 -6.90 9.61 6.97
C ASP A 147 -7.74 9.62 5.69
N ALA A 148 -7.36 10.45 4.71
CA ALA A 148 -8.05 10.53 3.41
C ALA A 148 -8.08 9.20 2.64
N HIS A 149 -7.17 8.27 2.94
CA HIS A 149 -7.14 6.94 2.33
C HIS A 149 -8.13 5.97 2.98
N LEU A 150 -8.75 6.33 4.10
CA LEU A 150 -9.72 5.49 4.81
C LEU A 150 -11.18 5.76 4.42
N HIS A 151 -11.45 6.78 3.61
CA HIS A 151 -12.81 7.17 3.23
C HIS A 151 -13.23 6.53 1.90
N LEU A 152 -14.43 5.95 1.89
CA LEU A 152 -15.15 5.60 0.66
C LEU A 152 -15.67 6.86 -0.06
N ASN A 153 -15.95 6.73 -1.36
CA ASN A 153 -16.52 7.77 -2.22
C ASN A 153 -15.69 9.06 -2.35
N ARG A 154 -14.38 8.97 -2.11
CA ARG A 154 -13.41 10.02 -2.45
C ARG A 154 -12.62 9.64 -3.69
N ASN A 155 -11.97 10.65 -4.31
CA ASN A 155 -11.06 10.41 -5.43
C ASN A 155 -9.87 9.50 -5.05
N THR A 156 -9.60 9.30 -3.76
CA THR A 156 -8.57 8.41 -3.21
C THR A 156 -9.08 7.02 -2.82
N SER A 157 -10.36 6.70 -3.06
CA SER A 157 -10.98 5.46 -2.55
C SER A 157 -10.22 4.21 -2.98
N TYR A 158 -9.59 4.21 -4.16
CA TYR A 158 -8.82 3.06 -4.65
C TYR A 158 -7.67 2.65 -3.71
N ARG A 159 -7.21 3.54 -2.82
CA ARG A 159 -6.21 3.23 -1.78
C ARG A 159 -6.75 2.25 -0.73
N LEU A 160 -8.07 2.13 -0.59
CA LEU A 160 -8.71 1.17 0.29
C LEU A 160 -8.63 -0.26 -0.23
N GLU A 161 -8.55 -0.47 -1.54
CA GLU A 161 -8.58 -1.81 -2.15
C GLU A 161 -7.57 -2.78 -1.54
N PRO A 162 -6.28 -2.42 -1.41
CA PRO A 162 -5.32 -3.32 -0.79
C PRO A 162 -5.46 -3.40 0.75
N LEU A 163 -5.82 -2.30 1.41
CA LEU A 163 -5.97 -2.27 2.88
C LEU A 163 -7.13 -3.16 3.35
N ILE A 164 -8.27 -3.04 2.69
CA ILE A 164 -9.46 -3.85 2.97
C ILE A 164 -9.29 -5.25 2.38
N GLY A 165 -8.57 -5.41 1.27
CA GLY A 165 -8.23 -6.70 0.70
C GLY A 165 -7.52 -7.62 1.69
N GLN A 166 -6.48 -7.12 2.35
CA GLN A 166 -5.78 -7.84 3.42
C GLN A 166 -6.73 -8.24 4.56
N LEU A 167 -7.54 -7.29 5.05
CA LEU A 167 -8.51 -7.55 6.11
C LEU A 167 -9.55 -8.60 5.70
N VAL A 168 -10.01 -8.58 4.45
CA VAL A 168 -10.97 -9.54 3.91
C VAL A 168 -10.35 -10.92 3.79
N ALA A 169 -9.09 -11.05 3.37
CA ALA A 169 -8.40 -12.34 3.36
C ALA A 169 -8.37 -12.97 4.76
N GLN A 170 -8.08 -12.18 5.79
CA GLN A 170 -8.13 -12.62 7.19
C GLN A 170 -9.54 -12.99 7.65
N MET A 171 -10.56 -12.19 7.29
CA MET A 171 -11.96 -12.51 7.57
C MET A 171 -12.35 -13.86 6.95
N ARG A 172 -11.96 -14.13 5.71
CA ARG A 172 -12.25 -15.39 5.02
C ARG A 172 -11.55 -16.57 5.67
N MET A 173 -10.27 -16.43 6.00
CA MET A 173 -9.49 -17.46 6.70
C MET A 173 -10.20 -17.95 7.98
N CYS A 174 -10.84 -17.04 8.73
CA CYS A 174 -11.52 -17.37 9.98
C CYS A 174 -13.05 -17.46 9.87
N SER A 175 -13.59 -17.44 8.64
CA SER A 175 -15.03 -17.41 8.35
C SER A 175 -15.79 -16.31 9.12
N LEU A 176 -15.25 -15.09 9.18
CA LEU A 176 -15.74 -13.99 10.02
C LEU A 176 -16.67 -13.05 9.28
N ARG A 177 -17.60 -12.48 10.06
CA ARG A 177 -18.54 -11.45 9.62
C ARG A 177 -18.04 -10.04 9.91
N PHE A 178 -17.21 -9.86 10.92
CA PHE A 178 -16.83 -8.53 11.41
C PHE A 178 -15.32 -8.38 11.50
N ALA A 179 -14.85 -7.20 11.15
CA ALA A 179 -13.45 -6.82 11.26
C ALA A 179 -13.30 -5.30 11.41
N PHE A 180 -12.09 -4.81 11.65
CA PHE A 180 -11.81 -3.37 11.61
C PHE A 180 -10.41 -3.07 11.09
N LEU A 181 -10.24 -1.88 10.53
CA LEU A 181 -8.96 -1.31 10.12
C LEU A 181 -8.74 -0.04 10.92
N SER A 182 -7.58 0.10 11.56
CA SER A 182 -7.26 1.31 12.33
C SER A 182 -5.90 1.89 11.99
N THR A 183 -5.85 3.21 11.88
CA THR A 183 -4.59 3.98 11.90
C THR A 183 -4.27 4.55 13.27
N TYR A 184 -4.95 4.05 14.30
CA TYR A 184 -5.11 4.67 15.61
C TYR A 184 -5.87 6.00 15.57
N ASN A 185 -5.44 6.97 14.74
CA ASN A 185 -6.09 8.27 14.57
C ASN A 185 -7.54 8.15 14.11
N SER A 186 -7.80 7.17 13.25
CA SER A 186 -9.13 6.84 12.75
C SER A 186 -9.30 5.33 12.62
N THR A 187 -10.51 4.84 12.85
CA THR A 187 -10.89 3.43 12.73
C THR A 187 -12.09 3.26 11.80
N VAL A 188 -12.00 2.32 10.86
CA VAL A 188 -13.07 1.89 9.98
C VAL A 188 -13.53 0.50 10.41
N PHE A 189 -14.82 0.36 10.69
CA PHE A 189 -15.45 -0.90 11.03
C PHE A 189 -16.01 -1.56 9.77
N VAL A 190 -15.82 -2.87 9.65
CA VAL A 190 -16.15 -3.64 8.45
C VAL A 190 -17.10 -4.77 8.80
N LYS A 191 -18.17 -4.90 8.03
CA LYS A 191 -19.11 -6.03 8.09
C LYS A 191 -19.21 -6.70 6.73
N ARG A 192 -18.99 -8.00 6.71
CA ARG A 192 -19.32 -8.85 5.57
C ARG A 192 -20.82 -9.10 5.54
N ALA A 193 -21.49 -8.57 4.52
CA ALA A 193 -22.93 -8.67 4.34
C ALA A 193 -23.33 -9.78 3.35
N ALA A 194 -22.47 -10.07 2.38
CA ALA A 194 -22.63 -11.17 1.42
C ALA A 194 -21.25 -11.66 0.96
N ASP A 195 -21.22 -12.65 0.06
CA ASP A 195 -19.98 -13.23 -0.46
C ASP A 195 -19.07 -12.15 -1.08
N ALA A 196 -19.68 -11.23 -1.84
CA ALA A 196 -19.05 -10.10 -2.50
C ALA A 196 -19.61 -8.74 -2.03
N SER A 197 -19.97 -8.60 -0.75
CA SER A 197 -20.47 -7.32 -0.22
C SER A 197 -19.90 -7.05 1.17
N PHE A 198 -19.14 -5.95 1.27
CA PHE A 198 -18.48 -5.51 2.48
C PHE A 198 -18.93 -4.08 2.80
N LEU A 199 -19.53 -3.93 3.98
CA LEU A 199 -20.04 -2.66 4.47
C LEU A 199 -18.99 -2.01 5.37
N LEU A 200 -18.58 -0.78 5.06
CA LEU A 200 -17.56 -0.03 5.78
C LEU A 200 -18.20 1.17 6.47
N SER A 201 -17.95 1.34 7.77
CA SER A 201 -18.32 2.58 8.47
C SER A 201 -17.56 3.78 7.89
N THR A 202 -18.04 4.98 8.16
CA THR A 202 -17.16 6.16 8.04
C THR A 202 -15.98 6.03 9.03
N PRO A 203 -14.80 6.59 8.71
CA PRO A 203 -13.68 6.60 9.66
C PRO A 203 -14.06 7.35 10.94
N ILE A 204 -14.00 6.65 12.08
CA ILE A 204 -14.28 7.20 13.40
C ILE A 204 -12.97 7.66 14.04
N LYS A 205 -12.90 8.93 14.41
CA LYS A 205 -11.72 9.52 15.03
C LYS A 205 -11.48 9.00 16.44
N HIS A 206 -10.21 8.90 16.83
CA HIS A 206 -9.80 8.49 18.17
C HIS A 206 -10.34 9.40 19.29
N ASP A 207 -10.54 10.68 18.99
CA ASP A 207 -11.03 11.72 19.90
C ASP A 207 -12.54 11.95 19.80
N ALA A 208 -13.28 11.10 19.08
CA ALA A 208 -14.73 11.15 19.07
C ALA A 208 -15.29 10.97 20.49
N LEU A 209 -16.35 11.72 20.82
CA LEU A 209 -16.96 11.72 22.17
C LEU A 209 -18.44 11.29 22.19
N GLN A 210 -19.16 11.40 21.07
CA GLN A 210 -20.62 11.20 21.03
C GLN A 210 -21.09 10.49 19.75
N PRO A 211 -21.12 9.14 19.74
CA PRO A 211 -20.50 8.25 20.71
C PRO A 211 -18.97 8.22 20.56
N SER A 212 -18.28 7.91 21.65
CA SER A 212 -16.82 7.75 21.63
C SER A 212 -16.38 6.47 20.92
N LEU A 213 -15.11 6.43 20.50
CA LEU A 213 -14.55 5.25 19.83
C LEU A 213 -14.62 4.00 20.72
N ARG A 214 -14.37 4.13 22.03
CA ARG A 214 -14.46 3.02 23.00
C ARG A 214 -15.88 2.52 23.19
N GLN A 215 -16.89 3.40 23.24
CA GLN A 215 -18.30 3.00 23.27
C GLN A 215 -18.70 2.23 22.00
N LEU A 216 -18.28 2.71 20.84
CA LEU A 216 -18.51 2.03 19.56
C LEU A 216 -17.82 0.67 19.50
N PHE A 217 -16.58 0.56 19.97
CA PHE A 217 -15.90 -0.73 20.09
C PHE A 217 -16.62 -1.69 21.04
N ALA A 218 -17.11 -1.22 22.17
CA ALA A 218 -17.86 -2.05 23.12
C ALA A 218 -19.11 -2.64 22.46
N GLY A 219 -19.91 -1.81 21.79
CA GLY A 219 -21.07 -2.26 21.00
C GLY A 219 -20.69 -3.22 19.88
N PHE A 220 -19.63 -2.90 19.12
CA PHE A 220 -19.15 -3.72 18.02
C PHE A 220 -18.65 -5.11 18.46
N CYS A 221 -17.97 -5.20 19.60
CA CYS A 221 -17.57 -6.51 20.18
C CYS A 221 -18.80 -7.37 20.50
N LEU A 222 -19.85 -6.77 21.05
CA LEU A 222 -21.10 -7.48 21.37
C LEU A 222 -21.85 -7.91 20.10
N MET A 223 -21.84 -7.09 19.04
CA MET A 223 -22.36 -7.47 17.73
C MET A 223 -21.59 -8.67 17.15
N ALA A 224 -20.26 -8.64 17.21
CA ALA A 224 -19.40 -9.72 16.75
C ALA A 224 -19.67 -11.03 17.51
N LEU A 225 -19.87 -10.98 18.82
CA LEU A 225 -20.17 -12.19 19.61
C LEU A 225 -21.56 -12.76 19.38
N SER A 226 -22.50 -11.92 18.95
CA SER A 226 -23.87 -12.34 18.66
C SER A 226 -23.96 -13.09 17.34
N ASN A 227 -23.13 -12.72 16.36
CA ASN A 227 -23.13 -13.35 15.03
C ASN A 227 -21.74 -13.31 14.37
N PRO A 228 -20.75 -14.04 14.90
CA PRO A 228 -19.34 -13.88 14.52
C PRO A 228 -19.04 -14.40 13.12
N LYS A 229 -19.76 -15.44 12.69
CA LYS A 229 -19.39 -16.23 11.52
C LYS A 229 -20.17 -15.84 10.26
N TYR A 230 -19.52 -16.03 9.13
CA TYR A 230 -20.09 -15.93 7.79
C TYR A 230 -19.51 -17.07 6.94
N SER A 231 -20.38 -17.87 6.35
CA SER A 231 -19.99 -18.98 5.46
C SER A 231 -20.27 -18.58 4.02
N GLU A 232 -19.26 -18.72 3.16
CA GLU A 232 -19.36 -18.42 1.73
C GLU A 232 -20.19 -19.48 1.01
N SER A 233 -20.82 -19.10 -0.11
CA SER A 233 -21.39 -20.09 -1.01
C SER A 233 -20.28 -21.04 -1.53
N PRO A 234 -20.52 -22.36 -1.63
CA PRO A 234 -19.57 -23.30 -2.23
C PRO A 234 -19.20 -22.97 -3.69
N SER A 235 -20.03 -22.21 -4.39
CA SER A 235 -19.78 -21.75 -5.76
C SER A 235 -19.01 -20.44 -5.84
N PHE A 236 -18.75 -19.79 -4.70
CA PHE A 236 -18.08 -18.51 -4.67
C PHE A 236 -16.60 -18.64 -5.04
N GLN A 237 -16.13 -17.75 -5.90
CA GLN A 237 -14.75 -17.71 -6.34
C GLN A 237 -14.08 -16.47 -5.76
N GLU A 238 -13.19 -16.66 -4.79
CA GLU A 238 -12.42 -15.59 -4.13
C GLU A 238 -11.83 -14.58 -5.10
N ARG A 239 -11.23 -15.06 -6.19
CA ARG A 239 -10.58 -14.22 -7.21
C ARG A 239 -11.48 -13.12 -7.76
N THR A 240 -12.80 -13.31 -7.73
CA THR A 240 -13.77 -12.30 -8.17
C THR A 240 -13.77 -11.06 -7.29
N LEU A 241 -13.36 -11.16 -6.01
CA LEU A 241 -13.24 -10.03 -5.10
C LEU A 241 -12.19 -9.02 -5.53
N ARG A 242 -11.19 -9.43 -6.32
CA ARG A 242 -10.13 -8.56 -6.82
C ARG A 242 -10.61 -7.62 -7.94
N GLY A 243 -11.83 -7.83 -8.45
CA GLY A 243 -12.44 -7.02 -9.50
C GLY A 243 -12.38 -7.71 -10.87
N PRO A 244 -12.23 -6.94 -11.98
CA PRO A 244 -11.96 -7.50 -13.28
C PRO A 244 -10.78 -8.50 -13.22
N PRO A 245 -10.79 -9.55 -14.05
CA PRO A 245 -9.69 -10.51 -14.06
C PRO A 245 -8.37 -9.77 -14.36
N PRO A 246 -7.24 -10.27 -13.82
CA PRO A 246 -5.93 -9.72 -14.16
C PRO A 246 -5.75 -9.70 -15.68
N LEU A 247 -4.93 -8.77 -16.16
CA LEU A 247 -4.61 -8.66 -17.57
C LEU A 247 -4.11 -10.02 -18.09
N ARG A 248 -4.77 -10.55 -19.12
CA ARG A 248 -4.35 -11.81 -19.77
C ARG A 248 -3.83 -11.51 -21.17
N VAL A 249 -2.76 -12.20 -21.51
CA VAL A 249 -2.25 -12.22 -22.87
C VAL A 249 -3.03 -13.25 -23.70
N SER A 250 -3.42 -12.88 -24.93
CA SER A 250 -4.12 -13.79 -25.86
C SER A 250 -3.26 -14.95 -26.35
N ALA A 251 -1.94 -14.78 -26.40
CA ALA A 251 -0.96 -15.80 -26.73
C ALA A 251 0.29 -15.70 -25.84
N ARG A 252 0.45 -16.69 -24.94
CA ARG A 252 1.58 -16.78 -23.99
C ARG A 252 2.92 -16.99 -24.68
N LEU A 253 2.92 -17.67 -25.82
CA LEU A 253 4.11 -18.04 -26.57
C LEU A 253 4.20 -17.11 -27.79
N ARG A 254 5.06 -16.09 -27.73
CA ARG A 254 5.15 -15.10 -28.81
C ARG A 254 6.55 -14.50 -28.89
N ARG A 255 7.01 -14.23 -30.12
CA ARG A 255 8.15 -13.35 -30.40
C ARG A 255 7.63 -12.00 -30.90
N ASN A 256 8.30 -10.91 -30.52
CA ASN A 256 7.94 -9.59 -30.99
C ASN A 256 8.26 -9.49 -32.50
N PRO A 257 7.28 -9.18 -33.38
CA PRO A 257 7.52 -9.07 -34.82
C PRO A 257 8.46 -7.92 -35.19
N ASP A 258 8.53 -6.88 -34.37
CA ASP A 258 9.43 -5.73 -34.57
C ASP A 258 10.88 -6.07 -34.16
N TYR A 259 11.15 -7.27 -33.63
CA TYR A 259 12.49 -7.72 -33.33
C TYR A 259 12.93 -8.66 -34.47
N PRO A 260 13.91 -8.27 -35.30
CA PRO A 260 14.34 -9.09 -36.42
C PRO A 260 14.75 -10.48 -35.92
N PRO A 261 14.52 -11.54 -36.72
CA PRO A 261 15.05 -12.85 -36.38
C PRO A 261 16.55 -12.69 -36.14
N LEU A 262 16.97 -13.06 -34.94
CA LEU A 262 18.38 -13.08 -34.59
C LEU A 262 19.11 -13.84 -35.70
N SER A 263 20.22 -13.28 -36.16
CA SER A 263 21.07 -13.87 -37.20
C SER A 263 21.27 -15.36 -36.92
N SER A 264 21.40 -16.18 -37.97
CA SER A 264 21.71 -17.62 -37.88
C SER A 264 22.67 -17.85 -36.72
N PRO A 265 22.39 -18.81 -35.82
CA PRO A 265 23.17 -18.97 -34.59
C PRO A 265 24.65 -19.02 -34.97
N ASN A 266 25.39 -17.98 -34.58
CA ASN A 266 26.83 -18.12 -34.54
C ASN A 266 27.11 -19.30 -33.60
N GLU A 267 28.16 -20.07 -33.86
CA GLU A 267 28.61 -21.19 -33.00
C GLU A 267 28.83 -20.80 -31.52
N LEU A 268 28.68 -19.52 -31.16
CA LEU A 268 28.86 -18.91 -29.85
C LEU A 268 27.71 -19.10 -28.84
N ASP A 269 26.50 -19.45 -29.24
CA ASP A 269 25.40 -19.67 -28.28
C ASP A 269 25.30 -21.17 -27.89
N SER A 270 26.45 -21.74 -27.48
CA SER A 270 26.47 -23.08 -26.88
C SER A 270 25.64 -23.06 -25.59
N VAL A 271 24.72 -24.00 -25.44
CA VAL A 271 23.99 -24.21 -24.18
C VAL A 271 25.01 -24.44 -23.06
N THR A 272 24.90 -23.64 -22.01
CA THR A 272 25.72 -23.69 -20.79
C THR A 272 24.87 -24.15 -19.61
N SER A 273 25.50 -24.39 -18.44
CA SER A 273 24.76 -24.64 -17.20
C SER A 273 23.85 -23.48 -16.79
N ASN A 274 24.15 -22.25 -17.24
CA ASN A 274 23.41 -21.04 -16.90
C ASN A 274 22.40 -20.64 -17.98
N SER A 275 22.13 -21.51 -18.94
CA SER A 275 21.18 -21.23 -20.01
C SER A 275 19.75 -21.52 -19.58
N VAL A 276 18.84 -20.66 -20.03
CA VAL A 276 17.40 -20.89 -20.01
C VAL A 276 16.93 -21.03 -21.46
N ILE A 277 16.35 -22.18 -21.79
CA ILE A 277 15.80 -22.45 -23.12
C ILE A 277 14.31 -22.14 -23.09
N VAL A 278 13.91 -21.14 -23.89
CA VAL A 278 12.53 -20.63 -23.93
C VAL A 278 11.86 -21.04 -25.23
N ASN A 279 10.75 -21.77 -25.12
CA ASN A 279 9.94 -22.19 -26.26
C ASN A 279 8.90 -21.11 -26.63
N THR A 280 8.69 -20.90 -27.93
CA THR A 280 7.70 -19.95 -28.48
C THR A 280 6.87 -20.64 -29.56
N ASP A 281 5.67 -20.14 -29.89
CA ASP A 281 4.64 -20.90 -30.62
C ASP A 281 5.07 -21.41 -32.00
N ARG A 282 6.04 -20.77 -32.66
CA ARG A 282 6.36 -20.99 -34.08
C ARG A 282 7.83 -20.80 -34.44
N SER A 283 8.75 -20.85 -33.47
CA SER A 283 10.19 -20.70 -33.74
C SER A 283 11.02 -21.70 -32.94
N PRO A 284 12.22 -22.08 -33.40
CA PRO A 284 13.10 -22.91 -32.60
C PRO A 284 13.28 -22.28 -31.22
N PRO A 285 13.38 -23.08 -30.14
CA PRO A 285 13.59 -22.56 -28.80
C PRO A 285 14.77 -21.60 -28.76
N THR A 286 14.61 -20.51 -28.03
CA THR A 286 15.66 -19.49 -27.89
C THR A 286 16.47 -19.78 -26.66
N VAL A 287 17.80 -19.86 -26.81
CA VAL A 287 18.74 -20.01 -25.70
C VAL A 287 19.03 -18.61 -25.13
N VAL A 288 18.81 -18.44 -23.83
CA VAL A 288 19.11 -17.21 -23.10
C VAL A 288 20.18 -17.53 -22.08
N ASN A 289 21.38 -16.95 -22.21
CA ASN A 289 22.51 -17.24 -21.34
C ASN A 289 22.54 -16.26 -20.17
N CYS A 290 22.23 -16.73 -18.95
CA CYS A 290 22.23 -15.88 -17.77
C CYS A 290 23.65 -15.52 -17.34
N VAL A 291 23.91 -14.22 -17.18
CA VAL A 291 25.20 -13.67 -16.77
C VAL A 291 25.21 -13.38 -15.27
N ARG A 292 24.16 -12.70 -14.78
CA ARG A 292 24.08 -12.28 -13.38
C ARG A 292 22.63 -12.18 -12.93
N GLN A 293 22.31 -12.80 -11.79
CA GLN A 293 21.02 -12.60 -11.14
C GLN A 293 20.92 -11.19 -10.55
N LEU A 294 19.82 -10.51 -10.85
CA LEU A 294 19.52 -9.14 -10.38
C LEU A 294 18.52 -9.14 -9.23
N SER A 295 17.63 -10.13 -9.17
CA SER A 295 16.70 -10.33 -8.06
C SER A 295 17.39 -10.98 -6.85
N ASP A 296 16.69 -11.03 -5.72
CA ASP A 296 17.15 -11.75 -4.53
C ASP A 296 17.28 -13.25 -4.85
N PRO A 297 18.47 -13.87 -4.64
CA PRO A 297 18.67 -15.30 -4.87
C PRO A 297 17.89 -16.20 -3.91
N THR A 298 17.39 -15.69 -2.78
CA THR A 298 16.59 -16.50 -1.84
C THR A 298 15.15 -16.70 -2.33
N VAL A 299 14.70 -15.89 -3.30
CA VAL A 299 13.38 -16.02 -3.93
C VAL A 299 13.53 -16.92 -5.15
N ASN A 300 13.04 -18.15 -5.05
CA ASN A 300 13.12 -19.16 -6.12
C ASN A 300 11.83 -19.23 -6.97
N SER A 301 10.75 -18.62 -6.51
CA SER A 301 9.46 -18.58 -7.21
C SER A 301 9.45 -17.65 -8.43
N LYS A 302 10.29 -16.63 -8.40
CA LYS A 302 10.52 -15.69 -9.48
C LYS A 302 11.96 -15.24 -9.46
N ALA A 303 12.52 -14.97 -10.64
CA ALA A 303 13.85 -14.41 -10.71
C ALA A 303 14.05 -13.52 -11.93
N THR A 304 14.94 -12.54 -11.78
CA THR A 304 15.34 -11.63 -12.85
C THR A 304 16.84 -11.70 -13.03
N TRP A 305 17.29 -11.86 -14.27
CA TRP A 305 18.71 -11.90 -14.63
C TRP A 305 19.05 -10.87 -15.70
N LEU A 306 20.26 -10.34 -15.59
CA LEU A 306 21.01 -9.88 -16.75
C LEU A 306 21.46 -11.12 -17.51
N ALA A 307 21.12 -11.18 -18.79
CA ALA A 307 21.41 -12.31 -19.65
C ALA A 307 21.86 -11.82 -21.04
N THR A 308 22.24 -12.76 -21.90
CA THR A 308 22.58 -12.47 -23.30
C THR A 308 21.87 -13.40 -24.25
N ILE A 309 21.52 -12.87 -25.42
CA ILE A 309 21.05 -13.64 -26.59
C ILE A 309 21.94 -13.25 -27.77
N ASN A 310 22.67 -14.20 -28.36
CA ASN A 310 23.68 -13.95 -29.39
C ASN A 310 24.65 -12.81 -29.03
N GLY A 311 25.15 -12.83 -27.79
CA GLY A 311 26.03 -11.79 -27.24
C GLY A 311 25.37 -10.42 -26.97
N THR A 312 24.10 -10.23 -27.32
CA THR A 312 23.36 -9.00 -27.04
C THR A 312 22.78 -9.03 -25.63
N PRO A 313 23.02 -8.00 -24.79
CA PRO A 313 22.50 -7.98 -23.42
C PRO A 313 20.97 -7.82 -23.39
N VAL A 314 20.33 -8.61 -22.54
CA VAL A 314 18.87 -8.62 -22.32
C VAL A 314 18.56 -8.77 -20.84
N ILE A 315 17.32 -8.49 -20.46
CA ILE A 315 16.76 -8.84 -19.15
C ILE A 315 15.87 -10.08 -19.32
N LEU A 316 16.14 -11.12 -18.56
CA LEU A 316 15.29 -12.30 -18.46
C LEU A 316 14.53 -12.23 -17.12
N LYS A 317 13.19 -12.24 -17.17
CA LYS A 317 12.34 -12.47 -16.00
C LYS A 317 11.71 -13.86 -16.12
N CYS A 318 11.73 -14.64 -15.03
CA CYS A 318 11.09 -15.95 -14.95
C CYS A 318 10.13 -16.05 -13.76
N TRP A 319 9.07 -16.83 -13.96
CA TRP A 319 8.05 -17.14 -12.96
C TRP A 319 7.81 -18.65 -12.95
N GLN A 320 7.68 -19.23 -11.77
CA GLN A 320 7.21 -20.60 -11.64
C GLN A 320 5.76 -20.72 -12.12
N LEU A 321 5.32 -21.95 -12.42
CA LEU A 321 3.98 -22.23 -12.96
C LEU A 321 2.83 -21.70 -12.07
N GLU A 322 3.02 -21.69 -10.75
CA GLU A 322 2.04 -21.17 -9.79
C GLU A 322 1.86 -19.64 -9.83
N TYR A 323 2.74 -18.92 -10.52
CA TYR A 323 2.69 -17.46 -10.71
C TYR A 323 2.37 -17.06 -12.16
N ASP A 324 1.68 -17.92 -12.92
CA ASP A 324 1.33 -17.67 -14.32
C ASP A 324 0.50 -16.39 -14.50
N GLU A 325 -0.32 -16.02 -13.52
CA GLU A 325 -1.14 -14.81 -13.55
C GLU A 325 -0.29 -13.54 -13.54
N LEU A 326 0.84 -13.56 -12.82
CA LEU A 326 1.75 -12.43 -12.72
C LEU A 326 2.58 -12.26 -14.00
N PHE A 327 3.01 -13.38 -14.58
CA PHE A 327 3.58 -13.41 -15.91
C PHE A 327 2.59 -12.87 -16.95
N ASP A 328 1.34 -13.36 -16.96
CA ASP A 328 0.32 -12.93 -17.91
C ASP A 328 0.02 -11.43 -17.77
N ALA A 329 -0.07 -10.92 -16.54
CA ALA A 329 -0.33 -9.52 -16.26
C ALA A 329 0.76 -8.62 -16.85
N GLU A 330 2.03 -8.90 -16.55
CA GLU A 330 3.14 -8.11 -17.06
C GLU A 330 3.29 -8.24 -18.58
N ALA A 331 3.18 -9.46 -19.11
CA ALA A 331 3.23 -9.71 -20.55
C ALA A 331 2.13 -8.96 -21.31
N ALA A 332 0.93 -8.88 -20.75
CA ALA A 332 -0.20 -8.18 -21.34
C ALA A 332 0.00 -6.66 -21.36
N VAL A 333 0.63 -6.07 -20.34
CA VAL A 333 0.99 -4.64 -20.35
C VAL A 333 1.92 -4.33 -21.53
N TYR A 334 3.01 -5.10 -21.69
CA TYR A 334 3.91 -4.93 -22.81
C TYR A 334 3.22 -5.15 -24.16
N ASP A 335 2.35 -6.16 -24.29
CA ASP A 335 1.60 -6.41 -25.52
C ASP A 335 0.73 -5.21 -25.90
N ARG A 336 -0.01 -4.64 -24.94
CA ARG A 336 -0.89 -3.48 -25.15
C ARG A 336 -0.11 -2.22 -25.49
N VAL A 337 0.92 -1.88 -24.72
CA VAL A 337 1.76 -0.70 -24.96
C VAL A 337 2.40 -0.74 -26.34
N TRP A 338 2.96 -1.89 -26.74
CA TRP A 338 3.62 -1.99 -28.05
C TRP A 338 2.66 -2.13 -29.23
N THR A 339 1.45 -2.68 -29.01
CA THR A 339 0.41 -2.75 -30.04
C THR A 339 -0.24 -1.39 -30.29
N GLN A 340 -0.56 -0.64 -29.22
CA GLN A 340 -1.27 0.63 -29.34
C GLN A 340 -0.34 1.83 -29.53
N ARG A 341 0.95 1.70 -29.18
CA ARG A 341 1.99 2.73 -29.33
C ARG A 341 1.56 4.10 -28.76
N PRO A 342 1.18 4.18 -27.47
CA PRO A 342 0.74 5.42 -26.85
C PRO A 342 1.85 6.47 -26.80
N ALA A 343 1.48 7.74 -26.65
CA ALA A 343 2.44 8.81 -26.39
C ALA A 343 3.14 8.55 -25.04
N GLY A 344 4.47 8.41 -25.04
CA GLY A 344 5.25 7.96 -23.88
C GLY A 344 5.81 6.53 -23.99
N LEU A 345 5.70 5.89 -25.15
CA LEU A 345 6.25 4.55 -25.43
C LEU A 345 7.74 4.40 -25.04
N ASP A 346 8.53 5.46 -25.15
CA ASP A 346 9.97 5.44 -24.84
C ASP A 346 10.26 5.24 -23.34
N ASN A 347 9.25 5.36 -22.48
CA ASN A 347 9.37 5.08 -21.05
C ASN A 347 9.31 3.58 -20.71
N PHE A 348 9.16 2.69 -21.72
CA PHE A 348 9.05 1.25 -21.53
C PHE A 348 10.16 0.50 -22.25
N THR A 349 10.64 -0.59 -21.66
CA THR A 349 11.53 -1.54 -22.35
C THR A 349 10.80 -2.22 -23.50
N LYS A 350 11.52 -2.48 -24.60
CA LYS A 350 10.99 -3.33 -25.66
C LYS A 350 11.01 -4.79 -25.20
N TRP A 351 9.89 -5.49 -25.31
CA TRP A 351 9.88 -6.94 -25.10
C TRP A 351 10.38 -7.64 -26.37
N ILE A 352 11.17 -8.70 -26.20
CA ILE A 352 11.82 -9.46 -27.29
C ILE A 352 11.02 -10.73 -27.56
N LEU A 353 10.81 -11.54 -26.53
CA LEU A 353 10.03 -12.76 -26.60
C LEU A 353 9.42 -13.08 -25.23
N ARG A 354 8.41 -13.94 -25.25
CA ARG A 354 7.84 -14.56 -24.06
C ARG A 354 7.44 -16.00 -24.36
N GLY A 355 7.56 -16.88 -23.38
CA GLY A 355 7.38 -18.29 -23.63
C GLY A 355 7.48 -19.18 -22.39
N GLU A 356 7.42 -20.47 -22.63
CA GLU A 356 7.59 -21.50 -21.60
C GLU A 356 9.07 -21.90 -21.50
N ILE A 357 9.54 -22.11 -20.28
CA ILE A 357 10.87 -22.64 -20.01
C ILE A 357 10.83 -24.14 -20.21
N VAL A 358 11.54 -24.64 -21.23
CA VAL A 358 11.59 -26.07 -21.55
C VAL A 358 12.83 -26.76 -21.00
N CYS A 359 13.90 -26.01 -20.71
CA CYS A 359 15.11 -26.55 -20.13
C CYS A 359 15.93 -25.45 -19.45
N SER A 360 16.33 -25.68 -18.21
CA SER A 360 17.24 -24.83 -17.44
C SER A 360 17.68 -25.56 -16.18
N SER A 361 18.94 -25.39 -15.75
CA SER A 361 19.39 -25.89 -14.44
C SER A 361 19.18 -24.87 -13.31
N ILE A 362 19.07 -23.58 -13.66
CA ILE A 362 18.96 -22.46 -12.72
C ILE A 362 17.51 -22.03 -12.45
N PHE A 363 16.58 -22.39 -13.33
CA PHE A 363 15.15 -22.15 -13.17
C PHE A 363 14.36 -23.22 -13.95
N PRO A 364 14.11 -24.41 -13.34
CA PRO A 364 13.79 -25.62 -14.09
C PRO A 364 12.53 -25.59 -14.95
N SER A 365 11.50 -24.85 -14.54
CA SER A 365 10.21 -24.81 -15.24
C SER A 365 9.47 -23.51 -14.97
N GLY A 366 8.52 -23.17 -15.85
CA GLY A 366 7.67 -22.00 -15.71
C GLY A 366 7.62 -21.14 -16.97
N TYR A 367 7.40 -19.85 -16.78
CA TYR A 367 7.29 -18.87 -17.87
C TYR A 367 8.45 -17.90 -17.86
N ALA A 368 8.81 -17.40 -19.04
CA ALA A 368 9.87 -16.42 -19.23
C ALA A 368 9.39 -15.24 -20.08
N LEU A 369 9.80 -14.04 -19.67
CA LEU A 369 9.68 -12.79 -20.43
C LEU A 369 11.09 -12.22 -20.64
N VAL A 370 11.45 -11.99 -21.89
CA VAL A 370 12.73 -11.39 -22.27
C VAL A 370 12.50 -9.97 -22.73
N LEU A 371 13.24 -9.04 -22.13
CA LEU A 371 13.17 -7.61 -22.40
C LEU A 371 14.52 -7.10 -22.89
N GLU A 372 14.49 -6.02 -23.67
CA GLU A 372 15.67 -5.23 -23.99
C GLU A 372 16.33 -4.71 -22.70
N HIS A 373 17.66 -4.84 -22.62
CA HIS A 373 18.42 -4.23 -21.54
C HIS A 373 18.41 -2.70 -21.67
N ARG A 374 18.09 -2.00 -20.58
CA ARG A 374 18.18 -0.54 -20.48
C ARG A 374 19.12 -0.17 -19.36
N ASP A 375 20.08 0.70 -19.67
CA ASP A 375 20.98 1.25 -18.67
C ASP A 375 20.23 2.18 -17.70
N GLY A 376 20.67 2.18 -16.45
CA GLY A 376 20.15 3.06 -15.42
C GLY A 376 20.33 2.49 -14.04
N MET A 377 20.15 3.33 -13.03
CA MET A 377 20.07 2.89 -11.63
C MET A 377 18.66 3.09 -11.12
N ARG A 378 18.27 2.25 -10.14
CA ARG A 378 16.98 2.40 -9.46
C ARG A 378 16.84 3.79 -8.85
N LEU A 379 15.67 4.39 -9.05
CA LEU A 379 15.42 5.77 -8.67
C LEU A 379 15.50 5.98 -7.16
N ASP A 380 15.09 4.99 -6.36
CA ASP A 380 15.16 5.04 -4.89
C ASP A 380 16.59 5.24 -4.35
N ARG A 381 17.59 4.70 -5.05
CA ARG A 381 19.02 4.89 -4.72
C ARG A 381 19.57 6.24 -5.17
N LEU A 382 18.98 6.81 -6.23
CA LEU A 382 19.45 8.04 -6.85
C LEU A 382 18.76 9.30 -6.32
N TRP A 383 17.49 9.21 -5.92
CA TRP A 383 16.59 10.36 -5.78
C TRP A 383 17.18 11.52 -4.95
N ARG A 384 17.80 11.19 -3.82
CA ARG A 384 18.41 12.18 -2.90
C ARG A 384 19.61 12.91 -3.49
N THR A 385 20.26 12.32 -4.48
CA THR A 385 21.47 12.84 -5.13
C THR A 385 21.20 13.55 -6.46
N LEU A 386 19.95 13.53 -6.95
CA LEU A 386 19.54 14.24 -8.15
C LEU A 386 19.39 15.74 -7.88
N SER A 387 19.80 16.55 -8.85
CA SER A 387 19.50 17.99 -8.90
C SER A 387 18.01 18.25 -9.07
N GLU A 388 17.56 19.47 -8.80
CA GLU A 388 16.14 19.85 -9.00
C GLU A 388 15.68 19.68 -10.45
N ILE A 389 16.57 19.98 -11.42
CA ILE A 389 16.28 19.84 -12.85
C ILE A 389 16.11 18.35 -13.22
N GLU A 390 17.01 17.48 -12.74
CA GLU A 390 16.89 16.04 -12.95
C GLU A 390 15.63 15.48 -12.30
N ARG A 391 15.28 15.90 -11.09
CA ARG A 391 14.04 15.47 -10.42
C ARG A 391 12.80 15.89 -11.20
N ALA A 392 12.74 17.14 -11.66
CA ALA A 392 11.62 17.63 -12.47
C ALA A 392 11.49 16.86 -13.80
N HIS A 393 12.62 16.57 -14.46
CA HIS A 393 12.64 15.73 -15.66
C HIS A 393 12.12 14.32 -15.37
N VAL A 394 12.63 13.66 -14.32
CA VAL A 394 12.19 12.32 -13.93
C VAL A 394 10.69 12.29 -13.61
N GLN A 395 10.19 13.26 -12.84
CA GLN A 395 8.76 13.39 -12.54
C GLN A 395 7.92 13.55 -13.81
N SER A 396 8.35 14.41 -14.73
CA SER A 396 7.65 14.60 -16.01
C SER A 396 7.62 13.33 -16.84
N GLN A 397 8.73 12.59 -16.91
CA GLN A 397 8.80 11.33 -17.66
C GLN A 397 7.97 10.21 -17.01
N CYS A 398 7.94 10.14 -15.68
CA CYS A 398 7.07 9.19 -14.99
C CYS A 398 5.59 9.48 -15.27
N LEU A 399 5.20 10.76 -15.23
CA LEU A 399 3.84 11.17 -15.56
C LEU A 399 3.48 10.81 -17.01
N ASN A 400 4.41 10.99 -17.95
CA ASN A 400 4.23 10.58 -19.34
C ASN A 400 4.02 9.06 -19.46
N GLY A 401 4.86 8.26 -18.80
CA GLY A 401 4.70 6.80 -18.76
C GLY A 401 3.36 6.37 -18.16
N ILE A 402 2.93 6.97 -17.05
CA ILE A 402 1.62 6.67 -16.43
C ILE A 402 0.46 7.06 -17.37
N ASN A 403 0.55 8.20 -18.05
CA ASN A 403 -0.44 8.60 -19.05
C ASN A 403 -0.48 7.63 -20.24
N ALA A 404 0.67 7.09 -20.64
CA ALA A 404 0.76 6.05 -21.68
C ALA A 404 0.07 4.75 -21.25
N LEU A 405 0.25 4.33 -19.99
CA LEU A 405 -0.48 3.19 -19.43
C LEU A 405 -1.98 3.43 -19.40
N ARG A 406 -2.43 4.64 -19.05
CA ARG A 406 -3.85 5.00 -19.07
C ARG A 406 -4.48 4.94 -20.45
N GLN A 407 -3.75 5.35 -21.50
CA GLN A 407 -4.23 5.24 -22.88
C GLN A 407 -4.49 3.79 -23.29
N VAL A 408 -3.80 2.82 -22.68
CA VAL A 408 -3.99 1.39 -22.93
C VAL A 408 -4.82 0.68 -21.85
N ALA A 409 -5.57 1.45 -21.06
CA ALA A 409 -6.44 1.00 -19.97
C ALA A 409 -5.70 0.22 -18.87
N VAL A 410 -4.51 0.66 -18.49
CA VAL A 410 -3.67 0.04 -17.45
C VAL A 410 -3.40 1.03 -16.31
N ARG A 411 -3.38 0.52 -15.07
CA ARG A 411 -2.82 1.19 -13.89
C ARG A 411 -1.77 0.34 -13.20
N LEU A 412 -0.86 1.00 -12.50
CA LEU A 412 0.12 0.33 -11.65
C LEU A 412 -0.32 0.47 -10.20
N ASP A 413 -0.40 -0.65 -9.51
CA ASP A 413 -0.71 -0.63 -8.09
C ASP A 413 0.54 -0.72 -7.20
N ASP A 414 1.71 -1.03 -7.77
CA ASP A 414 3.02 -0.93 -7.11
C ASP A 414 3.94 0.07 -7.84
N ALA A 415 3.51 1.33 -7.90
CA ALA A 415 4.26 2.40 -8.54
C ALA A 415 5.32 2.98 -7.59
N GLY A 416 6.27 2.18 -7.11
CA GLY A 416 7.36 2.67 -6.25
C GLY A 416 8.57 3.17 -7.05
N MET A 417 9.40 4.04 -6.43
CA MET A 417 10.70 4.44 -7.03
C MET A 417 11.63 3.24 -7.32
N HIS A 418 11.43 2.12 -6.63
CA HIS A 418 12.20 0.90 -6.85
C HIS A 418 11.90 0.24 -8.22
N ASN A 419 10.76 0.57 -8.84
CA ASN A 419 10.31 0.09 -10.15
C ASN A 419 10.61 1.10 -11.28
N ILE A 420 11.50 2.06 -11.04
CA ILE A 420 11.91 3.07 -12.02
C ILE A 420 13.44 3.05 -12.15
N LEU A 421 13.93 2.93 -13.39
CA LEU A 421 15.32 3.19 -13.72
C LEU A 421 15.50 4.59 -14.27
N TYR A 422 16.59 5.23 -13.86
CA TYR A 422 17.04 6.49 -14.44
C TYR A 422 18.51 6.40 -14.83
N SER A 423 18.82 6.70 -16.08
CA SER A 423 20.19 6.88 -16.56
C SER A 423 20.50 8.38 -16.63
N ARG A 424 21.47 8.83 -15.83
CA ARG A 424 21.93 10.23 -15.87
C ARG A 424 22.62 10.57 -17.19
N GLU A 425 23.30 9.60 -17.79
CA GLU A 425 24.07 9.78 -19.02
C GLU A 425 23.15 10.03 -20.23
N SER A 426 22.12 9.20 -20.39
CA SER A 426 21.17 9.31 -21.51
C SER A 426 19.93 10.15 -21.17
N GLY A 427 19.69 10.45 -19.90
CA GLY A 427 18.47 11.09 -19.42
C GLY A 427 17.22 10.22 -19.52
N VAL A 428 17.35 8.93 -19.86
CA VAL A 428 16.22 8.02 -20.05
C VAL A 428 15.64 7.57 -18.71
N VAL A 429 14.31 7.59 -18.63
CA VAL A 429 13.52 7.08 -17.51
C VAL A 429 12.71 5.89 -17.98
N THR A 430 12.83 4.76 -17.29
CA THR A 430 12.18 3.51 -17.66
C THR A 430 11.33 3.00 -16.51
N LEU A 431 10.05 2.78 -16.77
CA LEU A 431 9.12 2.13 -15.85
C LEU A 431 9.25 0.61 -16.02
N LEU A 432 9.27 -0.12 -14.91
CA LEU A 432 9.44 -1.56 -14.86
C LEU A 432 8.38 -2.21 -13.96
N ASP A 433 8.40 -3.55 -13.98
CA ASP A 433 7.71 -4.43 -13.05
C ASP A 433 6.19 -4.27 -13.02
N PHE A 434 5.54 -4.77 -14.08
CA PHE A 434 4.10 -4.62 -14.27
C PHE A 434 3.27 -5.80 -13.76
N GLU A 435 3.83 -6.64 -12.88
CA GLU A 435 3.13 -7.83 -12.37
C GLU A 435 1.91 -7.49 -11.50
N SER A 436 1.89 -6.30 -10.90
CA SER A 436 0.77 -5.79 -10.11
C SER A 436 -0.21 -4.96 -10.94
N ALA A 437 0.02 -4.82 -12.25
CA ALA A 437 -0.78 -3.95 -13.11
C ALA A 437 -2.22 -4.44 -13.25
N GLN A 438 -3.15 -3.50 -13.28
CA GLN A 438 -4.58 -3.78 -13.38
C GLN A 438 -5.18 -3.13 -14.61
N GLU A 439 -6.21 -3.78 -15.14
CA GLU A 439 -7.08 -3.17 -16.14
C GLU A 439 -7.94 -2.10 -15.47
N VAL A 440 -7.91 -0.89 -16.03
CA VAL A 440 -8.77 0.20 -15.59
C VAL A 440 -10.01 0.20 -16.48
N GLY A 441 -11.18 0.04 -15.88
CA GLY A 441 -12.45 0.28 -16.58
C GLY A 441 -12.65 1.77 -16.90
N HIS A 442 -13.87 2.19 -17.21
CA HIS A 442 -14.21 3.60 -17.43
C HIS A 442 -14.06 4.50 -16.18
N SER A 443 -13.61 3.96 -15.04
CA SER A 443 -13.35 4.73 -13.83
C SER A 443 -12.08 5.58 -13.97
N VAL A 444 -12.21 6.88 -13.72
CA VAL A 444 -11.12 7.85 -13.81
C VAL A 444 -10.20 7.68 -12.61
N VAL A 445 -9.30 6.69 -12.63
CA VAL A 445 -8.15 6.66 -11.70
C VAL A 445 -7.13 7.68 -12.23
N PRO A 446 -6.95 8.82 -11.56
CA PRO A 446 -6.13 9.89 -12.08
C PRO A 446 -4.63 9.53 -11.99
N PRO A 447 -3.79 10.03 -12.90
CA PRO A 447 -2.35 9.73 -12.93
C PRO A 447 -1.60 10.12 -11.64
N TYR A 448 -2.14 11.04 -10.85
CA TYR A 448 -1.52 11.42 -9.57
C TYR A 448 -1.50 10.26 -8.56
N TYR A 449 -2.33 9.23 -8.75
CA TYR A 449 -2.30 8.04 -7.92
C TYR A 449 -0.90 7.39 -7.88
N GLU A 450 -0.38 7.02 -9.04
CA GLU A 450 0.95 6.45 -9.16
C GLU A 450 2.02 7.49 -8.83
N MET A 451 1.86 8.75 -9.27
CA MET A 451 2.84 9.80 -8.95
C MET A 451 3.01 10.02 -7.45
N ASP A 452 1.92 10.01 -6.68
CA ASP A 452 1.96 10.08 -5.22
C ASP A 452 2.62 8.84 -4.60
N ALA A 453 2.43 7.65 -5.19
CA ALA A 453 3.09 6.45 -4.73
C ALA A 453 4.61 6.48 -5.01
N ILE A 454 5.01 7.02 -6.16
CA ILE A 454 6.41 7.15 -6.55
C ILE A 454 7.09 8.20 -5.68
N PHE A 455 6.54 9.41 -5.61
CA PHE A 455 7.25 10.58 -5.07
C PHE A 455 6.78 10.99 -3.67
N GLY A 456 5.60 10.56 -3.23
CA GLY A 456 4.94 11.11 -2.04
C GLY A 456 4.30 12.47 -2.31
N SER A 457 3.21 12.75 -1.60
CA SER A 457 2.36 13.94 -1.83
C SER A 457 3.09 15.28 -1.58
N ASP A 458 4.13 15.29 -0.74
CA ASP A 458 4.89 16.49 -0.39
C ASP A 458 5.98 16.86 -1.42
N LEU A 459 6.33 15.93 -2.32
CA LEU A 459 7.45 16.08 -3.26
C LEU A 459 7.01 16.35 -4.70
N LEU A 460 5.71 16.44 -4.96
CA LEU A 460 5.21 16.83 -6.28
C LEU A 460 5.52 18.31 -6.51
N VAL A 461 6.53 18.57 -7.34
CA VAL A 461 6.83 19.92 -7.84
C VAL A 461 5.65 20.33 -8.72
N ALA A 462 4.93 21.37 -8.32
CA ALA A 462 3.88 21.93 -9.16
C ALA A 462 4.48 22.27 -10.54
N PRO A 463 3.89 21.80 -11.66
CA PRO A 463 4.41 22.11 -12.97
C PRO A 463 4.54 23.62 -13.13
N ALA A 464 5.70 24.09 -13.57
CA ALA A 464 5.91 25.48 -13.92
C ALA A 464 4.94 25.85 -15.06
N GLY A 465 3.79 26.44 -14.70
CA GLY A 465 2.74 26.80 -15.66
C GLY A 465 1.30 26.56 -15.21
N LEU A 466 1.06 25.85 -14.10
CA LEU A 466 -0.28 25.70 -13.53
C LEU A 466 -0.42 26.48 -12.22
N ASN A 467 -1.33 27.45 -12.23
CA ASN A 467 -1.70 28.31 -11.11
C ASN A 467 -2.01 27.46 -9.84
N PRO A 468 -1.49 27.77 -8.64
CA PRO A 468 -1.61 26.92 -7.45
C PRO A 468 -3.00 27.04 -6.79
N ALA A 469 -4.07 26.84 -7.56
CA ALA A 469 -5.46 26.87 -7.10
C ALA A 469 -6.03 25.48 -6.77
N TYR A 470 -5.22 24.41 -6.83
CA TYR A 470 -5.61 23.06 -6.41
C TYR A 470 -4.88 22.64 -5.12
N LYS A 471 -4.83 23.52 -4.12
CA LYS A 471 -4.81 23.04 -2.73
C LYS A 471 -6.27 22.82 -2.34
N CYS A 472 -6.64 21.55 -2.19
CA CYS A 472 -7.93 21.15 -1.64
C CYS A 472 -7.93 21.49 -0.14
N THR A 473 -8.16 22.76 0.20
CA THR A 473 -8.56 23.15 1.54
C THR A 473 -10.06 22.92 1.65
N THR A 474 -10.43 21.88 2.38
CA THR A 474 -11.78 21.69 2.91
C THR A 474 -12.13 22.91 3.76
N ILE A 475 -13.05 23.75 3.29
CA ILE A 475 -13.69 24.77 4.12
C ILE A 475 -14.88 24.07 4.77
N ASP A 476 -14.76 23.75 6.05
CA ASP A 476 -15.92 23.40 6.88
C ASP A 476 -16.85 24.61 6.98
N GLN A 477 -18.07 24.47 6.45
CA GLN A 477 -19.13 25.45 6.66
C GLN A 477 -19.72 25.26 8.05
N GLY A 478 -19.12 25.92 9.04
CA GLY A 478 -19.73 26.17 10.34
C GLY A 478 -20.57 27.45 10.30
N SER A 479 -21.89 27.33 10.43
CA SER A 479 -22.82 28.44 10.63
C SER A 479 -22.61 29.07 12.02
N GLY A 480 -22.07 30.29 12.07
CA GLY A 480 -21.90 31.05 13.32
C GLY A 480 -21.78 32.54 13.05
N VAL A 481 -22.74 33.30 13.55
CA VAL A 481 -22.87 34.75 13.42
C VAL A 481 -21.73 35.44 14.19
N GLY A 482 -20.87 36.18 13.48
CA GLY A 482 -19.79 36.95 14.09
C GLY A 482 -19.04 37.77 13.05
N ALA A 483 -19.58 38.93 12.70
CA ALA A 483 -18.90 39.91 11.86
C ALA A 483 -17.68 40.50 12.59
N GLY A 484 -16.50 40.47 11.96
CA GLY A 484 -15.38 41.33 12.37
C GLY A 484 -13.98 40.80 12.09
N LYS A 485 -13.40 41.23 10.96
CA LYS A 485 -11.96 41.34 10.66
C LYS A 485 -11.12 40.05 10.64
N SER A 486 -11.07 39.41 9.48
CA SER A 486 -9.93 38.58 9.04
C SER A 486 -9.08 39.37 8.03
N GLY A 487 -8.12 40.14 8.55
CA GLY A 487 -7.04 40.67 7.74
C GLY A 487 -6.08 39.54 7.38
N CYS A 488 -6.06 39.13 6.11
CA CYS A 488 -4.98 38.30 5.59
C CYS A 488 -3.65 39.05 5.76
N LEU A 489 -2.74 38.48 6.53
CA LEU A 489 -1.33 38.88 6.58
C LEU A 489 -0.68 38.41 5.27
N HIS A 490 -0.91 39.15 4.18
CA HIS A 490 -0.02 39.14 3.03
C HIS A 490 1.20 39.96 3.41
N LEU A 491 2.32 39.31 3.71
CA LEU A 491 3.62 39.98 3.65
C LEU A 491 3.99 40.11 2.17
N PRO A 492 3.99 41.32 1.58
CA PRO A 492 4.55 41.50 0.26
C PRO A 492 6.06 41.33 0.39
N LEU A 493 6.64 40.36 -0.32
CA LEU A 493 8.08 40.30 -0.51
C LEU A 493 8.49 41.52 -1.35
N GLY A 494 8.68 42.66 -0.68
CA GLY A 494 9.11 43.90 -1.31
C GLY A 494 10.47 43.75 -1.99
N ARG A 495 10.74 44.63 -2.96
CA ARG A 495 12.06 44.73 -3.61
C ARG A 495 13.14 44.80 -2.52
N GLY A 496 14.11 43.88 -2.59
CA GLY A 496 15.17 43.73 -1.60
C GLY A 496 15.05 42.53 -0.66
N TRP A 497 14.07 41.63 -0.83
CA TRP A 497 14.00 40.39 -0.03
C TRP A 497 15.27 39.52 -0.18
N MET A 498 15.82 39.43 -1.40
CA MET A 498 17.10 38.74 -1.65
C MET A 498 18.27 39.37 -0.90
N ALA A 499 18.29 40.70 -0.76
CA ALA A 499 19.33 41.38 0.01
C ALA A 499 19.23 41.05 1.51
N ARG A 500 18.00 40.98 2.06
CA ARG A 500 17.78 40.55 3.45
C ARG A 500 18.13 39.09 3.69
N VAL A 501 17.80 38.21 2.74
CA VAL A 501 18.21 36.79 2.79
C VAL A 501 19.73 36.68 2.75
N LYS A 502 20.41 37.47 1.91
CA LYS A 502 21.87 37.49 1.84
C LYS A 502 22.51 37.97 3.15
N VAL A 503 21.98 39.03 3.76
CA VAL A 503 22.45 39.49 5.08
C VAL A 503 22.25 38.41 6.15
N LYS A 504 21.12 37.72 6.14
CA LYS A 504 20.81 36.66 7.12
C LYS A 504 21.69 35.42 6.94
N LEU A 505 22.06 35.10 5.69
CA LEU A 505 23.00 34.02 5.37
C LEU A 505 24.42 34.34 5.84
N GLU A 506 24.88 35.59 5.66
CA GLU A 506 26.19 36.02 6.18
C GLU A 506 26.22 36.00 7.72
N GLU A 507 25.12 36.39 8.37
CA GLU A 507 24.98 36.33 9.83
C GLU A 507 25.02 34.88 10.35
N LEU A 508 24.32 33.96 9.67
CA LEU A 508 24.37 32.53 10.00
C LEU A 508 25.76 31.92 9.77
N ARG A 509 26.45 32.32 8.69
CA ARG A 509 27.81 31.88 8.42
C ARG A 509 28.76 32.32 9.53
N LYS A 510 28.67 33.59 9.96
CA LYS A 510 29.46 34.10 11.08
C LYS A 510 29.22 33.31 12.37
N ASN A 511 27.97 32.99 12.68
CA ASN A 511 27.64 32.19 13.87
C ASN A 511 28.21 30.76 13.78
N LEU A 512 28.25 30.18 12.58
CA LEU A 512 28.85 28.87 12.34
C LEU A 512 30.37 28.91 12.55
N ASP A 513 31.05 29.92 12.02
CA ASP A 513 32.49 30.12 12.21
C ASP A 513 32.81 30.32 13.71
N GLU A 514 32.00 31.11 14.44
CA GLU A 514 32.14 31.29 15.90
C GLU A 514 31.90 29.98 16.68
N MET A 515 30.96 29.14 16.26
CA MET A 515 30.73 27.82 16.87
C MET A 515 31.88 26.85 16.61
N GLU A 516 32.51 26.90 15.43
CA GLU A 516 33.68 26.08 15.09
C GLU A 516 34.90 26.50 15.91
N GLU A 517 35.11 27.81 16.13
CA GLU A 517 36.16 28.33 17.00
C GLU A 517 35.94 27.90 18.47
N ILE A 518 34.70 27.90 18.96
CA ILE A 518 34.35 27.38 20.28
C ILE A 518 34.65 25.88 20.37
N ALA A 519 34.26 25.09 19.36
CA ALA A 519 34.50 23.66 19.34
C ALA A 519 36.01 23.31 19.31
N CYS A 520 36.82 24.09 18.59
CA CYS A 520 38.27 23.92 18.52
C CYS A 520 39.02 24.44 19.75
N SER A 521 38.41 25.28 20.59
CA SER A 521 39.05 25.87 21.78
C SER A 521 38.75 25.12 23.09
N THR A 522 37.80 24.18 23.07
CA THR A 522 37.58 23.25 24.18
C THR A 522 38.46 22.01 24.04
N ASP A 523 39.56 21.95 24.79
CA ASP A 523 40.33 20.72 25.03
C ASP A 523 39.48 19.76 25.88
N PHE A 524 38.89 18.75 25.23
CA PHE A 524 38.28 17.57 25.87
C PHE A 524 39.13 16.33 25.62
#